data_AF-A0A929VDQ4-F1
#
_entry.id   AF-A0A929VDQ4-F1
#
_cell.length_a   1.000
_cell.length_b   1.000
_cell.length_c   1.000
_cell.angle_alpha   90.00
_cell.angle_beta   90.00
_cell.angle_gamma   90.00
#
_symmetry.space_group_name_H-M   'P 1'
#
loop_
_entity.id
_entity.type
_entity.pdbx_description
1 polymer ?
#
loop_
_entity_poly.entity_id
_entity_poly.type
_entity_poly.pdbx_seq_one_letter_code
_entity_poly.pdbx_strand_id
1 'polypeptide(L)' 'MVYDCFQFFNELDMLYIRMKVLNDVVDRFVVSEATETFSGLKKPLLFEENREMFREFEHKIIHQVVEDTVGDTTHAR' A
#
# COMPACT_ATOMS: atom_id res chain seq x y z
N MET A 1 -7.95 17.57 -6.96
CA MET A 1 -8.06 16.14 -6.62
C MET A 1 -7.02 15.86 -5.55
N VAL A 2 -7.41 15.20 -4.47
CA VAL A 2 -6.57 14.87 -3.31
C VAL A 2 -6.23 13.39 -3.38
N TYR A 3 -4.94 13.10 -3.38
CA TYR A 3 -4.40 11.74 -3.38
C TYR A 3 -3.73 11.49 -2.04
N ASP A 4 -4.06 10.33 -1.46
CA ASP A 4 -3.37 9.82 -0.29
C ASP A 4 -2.48 8.66 -0.69
N CYS A 5 -1.16 8.88 -0.68
CA CYS A 5 -0.16 7.92 -1.14
C CYS A 5 0.69 7.43 0.03
N PHE A 6 0.79 6.12 0.20
CA PHE A 6 1.56 5.51 1.28
C PHE A 6 2.08 4.13 0.89
N GLN A 7 3.14 3.71 1.56
CA GLN A 7 3.63 2.34 1.49
C GLN A 7 2.83 1.45 2.45
N PHE A 8 2.51 0.24 2.01
CA PHE A 8 1.76 -0.72 2.78
C PHE A 8 2.57 -2.00 3.04
N PHE A 9 2.51 -2.50 4.27
CA PHE A 9 3.13 -3.76 4.66
C PHE A 9 2.10 -4.75 5.24
N ASN A 10 1.82 -4.72 6.54
CA ASN A 10 0.99 -5.74 7.22
C ASN A 10 -0.10 -5.17 8.12
N GLU A 11 -0.26 -3.84 8.16
CA GLU A 11 -1.16 -3.14 9.07
C GLU A 11 -2.58 -2.99 8.47
N LEU A 12 -3.25 -4.11 8.20
CA LEU A 12 -4.58 -4.15 7.56
C LEU A 12 -5.62 -3.30 8.30
N ASP A 13 -5.69 -3.41 9.64
CA ASP A 13 -6.63 -2.64 10.45
C ASP A 13 -6.37 -1.13 10.36
N MET A 14 -5.09 -0.73 10.35
CA MET A 14 -4.70 0.67 10.22
C MET A 14 -5.07 1.22 8.84
N LEU A 15 -4.89 0.42 7.79
CA LEU A 15 -5.32 0.78 6.44
C LEU A 15 -6.83 0.99 6.38
N TYR A 16 -7.61 0.08 6.98
CA TYR A 16 -9.06 0.17 7.00
C TYR A 16 -9.53 1.42 7.75
N ILE A 17 -9.00 1.66 8.95
CA ILE A 17 -9.31 2.86 9.75
C ILE A 17 -8.95 4.14 8.97
N ARG A 18 -7.75 4.18 8.36
CA ARG A 18 -7.29 5.31 7.55
C ARG A 18 -8.25 5.61 6.40
N MET A 19 -8.61 4.60 5.62
CA MET A 19 -9.55 4.75 4.51
C MET A 19 -10.93 5.20 4.99
N LYS A 20 -11.42 4.65 6.10
CA LYS A 20 -12.72 5.03 6.67
C LYS A 20 -12.73 6.49 7.13
N VAL A 21 -11.70 6.94 7.84
CA VAL A 21 -11.58 8.30 8.37
C VAL A 21 -11.42 9.33 7.26
N LEU A 22 -10.67 9.00 6.20
CA LEU A 22 -10.34 9.94 5.12
C LEU A 22 -11.27 9.86 3.91
N ASN A 23 -12.25 8.95 3.90
CA ASN A 23 -13.09 8.69 2.74
C ASN A 23 -13.76 9.94 2.17
N ASP A 24 -14.23 10.86 3.01
CA ASP A 24 -14.99 12.02 2.56
C ASP A 24 -14.13 13.14 1.97
N VAL A 25 -12.82 13.12 2.21
CA VAL A 25 -11.88 14.19 1.81
C VAL A 25 -10.84 13.75 0.79
N VAL A 26 -10.65 12.44 0.60
CA VAL A 26 -9.69 11.87 -0.37
C VAL A 26 -10.42 11.38 -1.61
N ASP A 27 -9.90 11.75 -2.79
CA ASP A 27 -10.40 11.29 -4.07
C ASP A 27 -9.85 9.91 -4.44
N ARG A 28 -8.58 9.64 -4.13
CA ARG A 28 -7.90 8.36 -4.43
C ARG A 28 -6.91 7.96 -3.33
N PHE A 29 -6.92 6.68 -2.96
CA PHE A 29 -5.92 6.07 -2.09
C PHE A 29 -4.92 5.29 -2.95
N VAL A 30 -3.65 5.68 -2.94
CA VAL A 30 -2.57 4.99 -3.63
C VAL A 30 -1.86 4.09 -2.64
N VAL A 31 -2.20 2.80 -2.69
CA VAL A 31 -1.58 1.75 -1.88
C VAL A 31 -0.36 1.26 -2.64
N SER A 32 0.83 1.68 -2.22
CA SER A 32 2.09 1.18 -2.77
C SER A 32 2.55 -0.04 -1.99
N GLU A 33 2.64 -1.19 -2.65
CA GLU A 33 3.06 -2.43 -2.01
C GLU A 33 4.20 -3.08 -2.80
N ALA A 34 5.30 -3.37 -2.11
CA ALA A 34 6.45 -4.04 -2.72
C ALA A 34 6.33 -5.56 -2.62
N THR A 35 6.83 -6.26 -3.63
CA THR A 35 6.99 -7.74 -3.62
C THR A 35 8.18 -8.21 -2.78
N GLU A 36 8.92 -7.27 -2.19
CA GLU A 36 10.12 -7.51 -1.40
C GLU A 36 10.14 -6.61 -0.16
N THR A 37 10.77 -7.10 0.90
CA THR A 37 11.12 -6.30 2.08
C THR A 37 12.32 -5.40 1.80
N PHE A 38 12.56 -4.40 2.64
CA PHE A 38 13.76 -3.56 2.54
C PHE A 38 15.09 -4.33 2.67
N SER A 39 15.06 -5.56 3.21
CA SER A 39 16.22 -6.46 3.27
C SER A 39 16.38 -7.35 2.04
N GLY A 40 15.56 -7.16 1.00
CA GLY A 40 15.60 -7.93 -0.25
C GLY A 40 14.93 -9.32 -0.18
N LEU A 41 14.27 -9.65 0.93
CA LEU A 41 13.52 -10.90 1.04
C LEU A 41 12.16 -10.76 0.35
N LYS A 42 11.74 -11.79 -0.39
CA LYS A 42 10.40 -11.84 -1.00
C LYS A 42 9.29 -11.73 0.04
N LYS A 43 8.25 -10.97 -0.29
CA LYS A 43 7.08 -10.71 0.56
C LYS A 43 5.80 -10.98 -0.23
N PRO A 44 4.77 -11.60 0.38
CA PRO A 44 3.43 -11.65 -0.22
C PRO A 44 2.82 -10.24 -0.33
N LEU A 45 1.91 -10.08 -1.30
CA LEU A 45 1.11 -8.88 -1.47
C LEU A 45 -0.12 -8.98 -0.57
N LEU A 46 0.04 -8.56 0.68
CA LEU A 46 -0.98 -8.67 1.73
C LEU A 46 -2.20 -7.80 1.42
N PHE A 47 -2.03 -6.69 0.71
CA PHE A 47 -3.19 -5.89 0.29
C PHE A 47 -4.02 -6.66 -0.76
N GLU A 48 -3.37 -7.22 -1.78
CA GLU A 48 -4.07 -7.98 -2.83
C GLU A 48 -4.75 -9.23 -2.27
N GLU A 49 -4.09 -9.97 -1.38
CA GLU A 49 -4.66 -11.15 -0.72
C GLU A 49 -5.90 -10.82 0.12
N ASN A 50 -5.99 -9.60 0.67
CA ASN A 50 -7.06 -9.16 1.56
C ASN A 50 -7.94 -8.06 0.92
N ARG A 51 -7.88 -7.90 -0.40
CA ARG A 51 -8.53 -6.78 -1.11
C ARG A 51 -10.03 -6.70 -0.87
N GLU A 52 -10.67 -7.85 -0.65
CA GLU A 52 -12.10 -7.95 -0.32
C GLU A 52 -12.49 -7.11 0.92
N MET A 53 -11.60 -7.01 1.93
CA MET A 53 -11.83 -6.20 3.13
C MET A 53 -12.04 -4.71 2.84
N PHE A 54 -11.51 -4.24 1.71
CA PHE A 54 -11.53 -2.82 1.30
C PHE A 54 -12.56 -2.53 0.21
N ARG A 55 -13.46 -3.47 -0.09
CA ARG A 55 -14.45 -3.36 -1.17
C ARG A 55 -15.29 -2.08 -1.12
N GLU A 56 -15.57 -1.55 0.07
CA GLU A 56 -16.27 -0.26 0.26
C GLU A 56 -15.54 0.91 -0.46
N PHE A 57 -14.21 0.87 -0.51
CA PHE A 57 -13.35 1.92 -1.06
C PHE A 57 -12.79 1.59 -2.44
N GLU A 58 -13.14 0.43 -3.02
CA GLU A 58 -12.55 -0.12 -4.26
C GLU A 58 -12.50 0.91 -5.40
N HIS A 59 -13.56 1.70 -5.57
CA HIS A 59 -13.67 2.76 -6.57
C HIS A 59 -12.68 3.92 -6.41
N LYS A 60 -12.02 4.04 -5.25
CA LYS A 60 -10.99 5.05 -4.94
C LYS A 60 -9.59 4.48 -4.86
N ILE A 61 -9.43 3.17 -4.86
CA ILE A 61 -8.12 2.53 -4.65
C ILE A 61 -7.33 2.46 -5.95
N ILE A 62 -6.06 2.82 -5.86
CA ILE A 62 -5.03 2.57 -6.86
C ILE A 62 -3.98 1.70 -6.16
N HIS A 63 -3.91 0.43 -6.53
CA HIS A 63 -2.88 -0.48 -6.02
C HIS A 63 -1.67 -0.45 -6.95
N GLN A 64 -0.55 0.07 -6.43
CA GLN A 64 0.71 0.13 -7.14
C GLN A 64 1.65 -0.94 -6.59
N VAL A 65 1.78 -2.04 -7.31
CA VAL A 65 2.77 -3.07 -7.01
C VAL A 65 4.16 -2.60 -7.44
N VAL A 66 5.14 -2.74 -6.56
CA VAL A 66 6.56 -2.42 -6.83
C VAL A 66 7.33 -3.73 -6.92
N GLU A 67 7.90 -3.98 -8.10
CA GLU A 67 8.67 -5.19 -8.41
C GLU A 67 10.18 -4.93 -8.50
N ASP A 68 10.59 -3.67 -8.66
CA ASP A 68 11.97 -3.25 -8.88
C ASP A 68 12.53 -2.47 -7.69
N THR A 69 12.71 -3.16 -6.56
CA THR A 69 13.46 -2.59 -5.43
C THR A 69 14.95 -2.51 -5.82
N VAL A 70 15.45 -1.30 -6.09
CA VAL A 70 16.87 -1.11 -6.42
C VAL A 70 17.72 -1.56 -5.23
N GLY A 71 18.58 -2.56 -5.45
CA GLY A 71 19.35 -3.25 -4.41
C GLY A 71 20.47 -2.43 -3.74
N ASP A 72 20.49 -1.11 -3.92
CA ASP A 72 21.41 -0.24 -3.19
C ASP A 72 20.85 0.00 -1.78
N THR A 73 21.26 -0.88 -0.88
CA THR A 73 21.12 -0.69 0.56
C THR A 73 21.48 0.76 0.90
N THR A 74 20.59 1.48 1.57
CA THR A 74 20.77 2.87 2.04
C THR A 74 21.95 3.04 3.03
N HIS A 75 22.70 1.97 3.28
CA HIS A 75 23.89 1.89 4.12
C HIS A 75 25.19 1.59 3.36
N ALA A 76 25.17 1.54 2.03
CA ALA A 76 26.38 1.55 1.21
C ALA A 76 26.83 3.01 0.97
N ARG A 77 27.34 3.67 2.01
CA ARG A 77 28.13 4.90 1.93
C ARG A 77 29.31 4.80 2.87
#